data_AF-A0A7S2KRA6-F1
#
_entry.id   AF-A0A7S2KRA6-F1
#
_cell.length_a   1.000
_cell.length_b   1.000
_cell.length_c   1.000
_cell.angle_alpha   90.00
_cell.angle_beta   90.00
_cell.angle_gamma   90.00
#
_symmetry.space_group_name_H-M   'P 1'
#
loop_
_entity.id
_entity.type
_entity.pdbx_description
1 polymer ?
#
loop_
_entity_poly.entity_id
_entity_poly.type
_entity_poly.pdbx_seq_one_letter_code
_entity_poly.pdbx_strand_id
1 'polypeptide(L)'
;DNGGGFIRAGLSSGRGPTVNEPNCVAAARGGAGQRLAIGSQALDIPACVLRRPTRRGLVLDLAQQVRIWDYVLRKRLGVSPRELGSVLVTDTPFSPREIRSEVQDVFLNTFGFQEVGVVPAPPLALLSPGIRKQLDAKNPCCTLLSLGFSGCIAMPCVDSQPIKKAVRRLNVGGRVLTNLLLERLRLQHFDLSRSWLVAEDILAKAGEVSSDFDRDLRSDFALVEPRSYVLPDFHDIRRGFLEQASGTAPPAAS
;
A
#
# COMPACT_ATOMS: atom_id res chain seq x y z
N ASP A 1 -9.24 4.59 -1.48
CA ASP A 1 -8.12 4.18 -2.33
C ASP A 1 -7.78 2.70 -2.10
N ASN A 2 -8.13 1.84 -3.06
CA ASN A 2 -8.00 0.39 -2.96
C ASN A 2 -6.62 -0.09 -3.45
N GLY A 3 -5.56 0.25 -2.70
CA GLY A 3 -4.21 -0.18 -3.06
C GLY A 3 -3.96 -1.66 -2.78
N GLY A 4 -3.13 -2.30 -3.61
CA GLY A 4 -2.79 -3.72 -3.41
C GLY A 4 -1.91 -4.00 -2.18
N GLY A 5 -1.12 -3.00 -1.74
CA GLY A 5 -0.32 -3.07 -0.52
C GLY A 5 -1.08 -2.53 0.69
N PHE A 6 -1.63 -1.32 0.55
CA PHE A 6 -2.39 -0.64 1.60
C PHE A 6 -3.69 -0.08 1.03
N ILE A 7 -4.77 -0.15 1.80
CA ILE A 7 -6.01 0.58 1.58
C ILE A 7 -5.94 1.88 2.36
N ARG A 8 -6.15 3.00 1.67
CA ARG A 8 -6.32 4.30 2.30
C ARG A 8 -7.76 4.74 2.20
N ALA A 9 -8.34 5.18 3.30
CA ALA A 9 -9.74 5.56 3.34
C ALA A 9 -9.94 6.79 4.23
N GLY A 10 -10.99 7.54 3.96
CA GLY A 10 -11.33 8.78 4.66
C GLY A 10 -12.62 9.37 4.11
N LEU A 11 -13.16 10.36 4.83
CA LEU A 11 -14.33 11.12 4.39
C LEU A 11 -13.90 12.28 3.51
N SER A 12 -14.74 12.65 2.55
CA SER A 12 -14.50 13.79 1.63
C SER A 12 -14.42 15.14 2.36
N SER A 13 -15.04 15.26 3.53
CA SER A 13 -14.95 16.42 4.42
C SER A 13 -13.60 16.56 5.12
N GLY A 14 -12.77 15.51 5.12
CA GLY A 14 -11.45 15.50 5.75
C GLY A 14 -10.36 16.12 4.87
N ARG A 15 -9.23 16.47 5.50
CA ARG A 15 -8.03 16.98 4.80
C ARG A 15 -7.18 15.88 4.14
N GLY A 16 -7.51 14.62 4.37
CA GLY A 16 -6.75 13.47 3.90
C GLY A 16 -7.33 12.15 4.42
N PRO A 17 -6.70 11.01 4.06
CA PRO A 17 -7.12 9.71 4.56
C PRO A 17 -6.89 9.60 6.07
N THR A 18 -7.91 9.17 6.81
CA THR A 18 -7.82 8.89 8.26
C THR A 18 -7.42 7.43 8.53
N VAL A 19 -7.53 6.57 7.52
CA VAL A 19 -7.19 5.16 7.58
C VAL A 19 -6.12 4.83 6.57
N ASN A 20 -5.11 4.08 7.00
CA ASN A 20 -4.07 3.48 6.16
C ASN A 20 -3.81 2.05 6.64
N GLU A 21 -4.40 1.07 5.95
CA GLU A 21 -4.44 -0.33 6.39
C GLU A 21 -3.76 -1.27 5.41
N PRO A 22 -2.93 -2.23 5.86
CA PRO A 22 -2.45 -3.30 5.00
C PRO A 22 -3.62 -4.02 4.31
N ASN A 23 -3.58 -4.14 2.98
CA ASN A 23 -4.60 -4.87 2.22
C ASN A 23 -4.32 -6.38 2.26
N CYS A 24 -4.51 -6.99 3.43
CA CYS A 24 -4.24 -8.41 3.64
C CYS A 24 -5.10 -9.02 4.75
N VAL A 25 -5.17 -10.35 4.72
CA VAL A 25 -5.61 -11.19 5.83
C VAL A 25 -4.46 -12.10 6.23
N ALA A 26 -4.31 -12.33 7.53
CA ALA A 26 -3.31 -13.21 8.10
C ALA A 26 -3.97 -14.26 9.00
N ALA A 27 -3.39 -15.45 8.99
CA ALA A 27 -3.71 -16.51 9.94
C ALA A 27 -2.42 -16.99 10.59
N ALA A 28 -2.45 -17.22 11.90
CA ALA A 28 -1.39 -17.98 12.58
C ALA A 28 -1.37 -19.42 12.03
N ARG A 29 -0.32 -20.20 12.34
CA ARG A 29 -0.32 -21.66 12.11
C ARG A 29 -0.43 -22.37 13.45
N GLY A 30 -1.34 -23.34 13.58
CA GLY A 30 -1.27 -24.32 14.69
C GLY A 30 -2.48 -24.54 15.60
N GLY A 31 -3.73 -24.24 15.22
CA GLY A 31 -4.88 -24.68 16.04
C GLY A 31 -6.25 -24.47 15.40
N ALA A 32 -7.15 -25.45 15.58
CA ALA A 32 -8.56 -25.32 15.22
C ALA A 32 -9.18 -24.16 16.02
N GLY A 33 -9.79 -23.19 15.34
CA GLY A 33 -10.40 -22.00 15.96
C GLY A 33 -9.63 -20.68 15.79
N GLN A 34 -8.57 -20.63 14.96
CA GLN A 34 -7.76 -19.41 14.79
C GLN A 34 -8.53 -18.23 14.19
N ARG A 35 -8.51 -17.10 14.91
CA ARG A 35 -9.04 -15.81 14.50
C ARG A 35 -8.24 -15.28 13.32
N LEU A 36 -8.91 -15.04 12.19
CA LEU A 36 -8.31 -14.33 11.05
C LEU A 36 -8.02 -12.89 11.46
N ALA A 37 -6.76 -12.47 11.34
CA ALA A 37 -6.36 -11.09 11.51
C ALA A 37 -6.47 -10.35 10.19
N ILE A 38 -7.01 -9.13 10.22
CA ILE A 38 -7.20 -8.29 9.04
C ILE A 38 -6.33 -7.04 9.18
N GLY A 39 -5.66 -6.65 8.10
CA GLY A 39 -4.87 -5.43 8.05
C GLY A 39 -3.78 -5.38 9.12
N SER A 40 -3.75 -4.29 9.88
CA SER A 40 -2.71 -4.06 10.89
C SER A 40 -2.71 -5.09 12.03
N GLN A 41 -3.81 -5.82 12.26
CA GLN A 41 -3.86 -6.90 13.25
C GLN A 41 -2.88 -8.03 12.95
N ALA A 42 -2.48 -8.17 11.69
CA ALA A 42 -1.49 -9.17 11.28
C ALA A 42 -0.09 -8.87 11.84
N LEU A 43 0.19 -7.60 12.21
CA LEU A 43 1.46 -7.22 12.82
C LEU A 43 1.63 -7.76 14.24
N ASP A 44 0.55 -8.11 14.93
CA ASP A 44 0.59 -8.67 16.28
C ASP A 44 0.79 -10.19 16.28
N ILE A 45 0.94 -10.82 15.10
CA ILE A 45 1.13 -12.26 14.96
C ILE A 45 2.58 -12.54 14.58
N PRO A 46 3.39 -13.18 15.44
CA PRO A 46 4.83 -13.39 15.20
C PRO A 46 5.13 -14.10 13.88
N ALA A 47 4.38 -15.16 13.58
CA ALA A 47 4.52 -15.92 12.36
C ALA A 47 3.13 -16.20 11.77
N CYS A 48 2.85 -15.63 10.60
CA CYS A 48 1.57 -15.78 9.95
C CYS A 48 1.68 -16.12 8.47
N VAL A 49 0.64 -16.76 7.94
CA VAL A 49 0.44 -16.89 6.50
C VAL A 49 -0.38 -15.69 6.05
N LEU A 50 0.29 -14.74 5.40
CA LEU A 50 -0.33 -13.55 4.85
C LEU A 50 -0.88 -13.82 3.45
N ARG A 51 -2.11 -13.42 3.19
CA ARG A 51 -2.76 -13.46 1.88
C ARG A 51 -3.29 -12.09 1.53
N ARG A 52 -3.07 -11.69 0.28
CA ARG A 52 -3.62 -10.46 -0.30
C ARG A 52 -4.65 -10.84 -1.36
N PRO A 53 -5.81 -10.16 -1.41
CA PRO A 53 -6.84 -10.45 -2.40
C PRO A 53 -6.50 -9.93 -3.80
N THR A 54 -5.47 -9.08 -3.88
CA THR A 54 -5.06 -8.45 -5.13
C THR A 54 -3.85 -9.14 -5.76
N ARG A 55 -3.86 -9.27 -7.08
CA ARG A 55 -2.68 -9.69 -7.86
C ARG A 55 -2.51 -8.74 -9.03
N ARG A 56 -1.29 -8.20 -9.20
CA ARG A 56 -0.99 -7.20 -10.24
C ARG A 56 -2.00 -6.03 -10.18
N GLY A 57 -2.44 -5.63 -8.99
CA GLY A 57 -3.36 -4.52 -8.79
C GLY A 57 -4.82 -4.81 -9.13
N LEU A 58 -5.16 -6.03 -9.57
CA LEU A 58 -6.54 -6.47 -9.80
C LEU A 58 -7.04 -7.21 -8.56
N VAL A 59 -8.28 -6.96 -8.16
CA VAL A 59 -8.98 -7.72 -7.12
C VAL A 59 -9.42 -9.06 -7.73
N LEU A 60 -8.78 -10.16 -7.33
CA LEU A 60 -9.10 -11.50 -7.87
C LEU A 60 -9.74 -12.41 -6.82
N ASP A 61 -9.55 -12.13 -5.54
CA ASP A 61 -10.28 -12.79 -4.44
C ASP A 61 -11.25 -11.77 -3.82
N LEU A 62 -12.42 -11.65 -4.44
CA LEU A 62 -13.44 -10.70 -4.04
C LEU A 62 -13.97 -11.02 -2.63
N ALA A 63 -14.15 -12.30 -2.31
CA ALA A 63 -14.66 -12.73 -1.01
C ALA A 63 -13.73 -12.30 0.13
N GLN A 64 -12.41 -12.45 -0.05
CA GLN A 64 -11.43 -11.92 0.89
C GLN A 64 -11.44 -10.39 0.92
N GLN A 65 -11.52 -9.73 -0.23
CA GLN A 65 -11.53 -8.27 -0.32
C GLN A 65 -12.74 -7.66 0.39
N VAL A 66 -13.93 -8.27 0.30
CA VAL A 66 -15.15 -7.86 1.01
C VAL A 66 -14.93 -7.83 2.52
N ARG A 67 -14.27 -8.85 3.08
CA ARG A 67 -13.96 -8.89 4.53
C ARG A 67 -13.02 -7.76 4.94
N ILE A 68 -12.05 -7.43 4.10
CA ILE A 68 -11.12 -6.32 4.36
C ILE A 68 -11.85 -4.97 4.26
N TRP A 69 -12.68 -4.76 3.25
CA TRP A 69 -13.50 -3.55 3.14
C TRP A 69 -14.47 -3.39 4.30
N ASP A 70 -15.13 -4.46 4.74
CA ASP A 70 -16.02 -4.43 5.91
C ASP A 70 -15.26 -4.00 7.18
N TYR A 71 -14.08 -4.57 7.40
CA TYR A 71 -13.19 -4.17 8.49
C TYR A 71 -12.79 -2.69 8.39
N VAL A 72 -12.37 -2.23 7.21
CA VAL A 72 -11.99 -0.82 7.00
C VAL A 72 -13.17 0.13 7.25
N LEU A 73 -14.34 -0.15 6.67
CA LEU A 73 -15.52 0.72 6.79
C LEU A 73 -16.06 0.74 8.23
N ARG A 74 -16.35 -0.43 8.82
CA ARG A 74 -17.05 -0.51 10.10
C ARG A 74 -16.12 -0.36 11.30
N LYS A 75 -14.89 -0.88 11.24
CA LYS A 75 -13.96 -0.87 12.40
C LYS A 75 -12.95 0.24 12.36
N ARG A 76 -12.47 0.65 11.18
CA ARG A 76 -11.41 1.67 11.06
C ARG A 76 -11.95 3.07 10.79
N LEU A 77 -12.94 3.19 9.91
CA LEU A 77 -13.64 4.45 9.68
C LEU A 77 -14.80 4.66 10.65
N GLY A 78 -15.41 3.58 11.15
CA GLY A 78 -16.56 3.68 12.04
C GLY A 78 -17.82 4.18 11.34
N VAL A 79 -17.95 3.92 10.03
CA VAL A 79 -19.05 4.45 9.22
C VAL A 79 -20.06 3.37 8.87
N SER A 80 -21.33 3.78 8.80
CA SER A 80 -22.42 3.00 8.25
C SER A 80 -22.56 3.34 6.76
N PRO A 81 -22.30 2.40 5.83
CA PRO A 81 -22.40 2.65 4.39
C PRO A 81 -23.75 3.23 3.94
N ARG A 82 -24.84 2.80 4.58
CA ARG A 82 -26.20 3.28 4.28
C ARG A 82 -26.43 4.75 4.63
N GLU A 83 -25.76 5.23 5.68
CA GLU A 83 -25.88 6.63 6.14
C GLU A 83 -25.01 7.58 5.31
N LEU A 84 -23.87 7.11 4.80
CA LEU A 84 -22.98 7.92 3.96
C LEU A 84 -23.58 8.25 2.59
N GLY A 85 -24.41 7.36 2.04
CA GLY A 85 -25.05 7.53 0.73
C GLY A 85 -24.11 7.24 -0.44
N SER A 86 -22.91 7.84 -0.51
CA SER A 86 -22.00 7.69 -1.66
C SER A 86 -20.58 7.24 -1.28
N VAL A 87 -19.90 6.57 -2.21
CA VAL A 87 -18.49 6.16 -2.07
C VAL A 87 -17.73 6.25 -3.40
N LEU A 88 -16.49 6.72 -3.31
CA LEU A 88 -15.53 6.69 -4.42
C LEU A 88 -14.46 5.63 -4.14
N VAL A 89 -14.38 4.63 -5.00
CA VAL A 89 -13.43 3.52 -4.92
C VAL A 89 -12.43 3.67 -6.06
N THR A 90 -11.14 3.54 -5.76
CA THR A 90 -10.10 3.54 -6.79
C THR A 90 -9.81 2.13 -7.26
N ASP A 91 -9.42 1.98 -8.52
CA ASP A 91 -8.91 0.73 -9.07
C ASP A 91 -7.67 1.00 -9.94
N THR A 92 -7.05 -0.05 -10.47
CA THR A 92 -5.94 0.06 -11.40
C THR A 92 -6.42 0.47 -12.81
N PRO A 93 -5.64 1.29 -13.54
CA PRO A 93 -5.90 1.53 -14.97
C PRO A 93 -6.02 0.21 -15.75
N PHE A 94 -6.95 0.18 -16.70
CA PHE A 94 -7.23 -0.98 -17.56
C PHE A 94 -7.73 -2.22 -16.81
N SER A 95 -8.30 -2.05 -15.62
CA SER A 95 -9.05 -3.13 -14.97
C SER A 95 -10.19 -3.60 -15.88
N PRO A 96 -10.35 -4.93 -16.09
CA PRO A 96 -11.47 -5.52 -16.82
C PRO A 96 -12.81 -4.98 -16.35
N ARG A 97 -13.79 -4.91 -17.26
CA ARG A 97 -15.10 -4.35 -16.92
C ARG A 97 -15.80 -5.22 -15.88
N GLU A 98 -15.63 -6.52 -16.00
CA GLU A 98 -16.22 -7.56 -15.16
C GLU A 98 -15.80 -7.37 -13.70
N ILE A 99 -14.48 -7.23 -13.45
CA ILE A 99 -13.94 -6.97 -12.10
C ILE A 99 -14.50 -5.64 -11.54
N ARG A 100 -14.56 -4.59 -12.36
CA ARG A 100 -15.10 -3.29 -11.90
C ARG A 100 -16.59 -3.36 -11.58
N SER A 101 -17.37 -4.10 -12.36
CA SER A 101 -18.79 -4.34 -12.11
C SER A 101 -18.98 -5.12 -10.82
N GLU A 102 -18.20 -6.19 -10.58
CA GLU A 102 -18.26 -6.95 -9.33
C GLU A 102 -17.93 -6.08 -8.10
N VAL A 103 -16.90 -5.22 -8.21
CA VAL A 103 -16.56 -4.26 -7.15
C VAL A 103 -17.75 -3.32 -6.91
N GLN A 104 -18.30 -2.73 -7.97
CA GLN A 104 -19.44 -1.81 -7.87
C GLN A 104 -20.66 -2.49 -7.22
N ASP A 105 -20.99 -3.71 -7.63
CA ASP A 105 -22.11 -4.49 -7.11
C ASP A 105 -21.94 -4.82 -5.62
N VAL A 106 -20.72 -5.10 -5.16
CA VAL A 106 -20.45 -5.28 -3.74
C VAL A 106 -20.76 -4.00 -2.95
N PHE A 107 -20.28 -2.84 -3.41
CA PHE A 107 -20.51 -1.59 -2.69
C PHE A 107 -21.99 -1.18 -2.69
N LEU A 108 -22.71 -1.39 -3.79
CA LEU A 108 -24.14 -1.13 -3.87
C LEU A 108 -24.96 -2.14 -3.07
N ASN A 109 -24.89 -3.42 -3.43
CA ASN A 109 -25.82 -4.45 -2.95
C ASN A 109 -25.41 -5.06 -1.61
N THR A 110 -24.11 -5.24 -1.37
CA THR A 110 -23.62 -5.87 -0.12
C THR A 110 -23.46 -4.85 1.00
N PHE A 111 -22.80 -3.72 0.71
CA PHE A 111 -22.59 -2.68 1.72
C PHE A 111 -23.78 -1.73 1.84
N GLY A 112 -24.55 -1.50 0.77
CA GLY A 112 -25.75 -0.66 0.82
C GLY A 112 -25.47 0.83 0.58
N PHE A 113 -24.41 1.17 -0.17
CA PHE A 113 -24.26 2.53 -0.68
C PHE A 113 -25.32 2.82 -1.76
N GLN A 114 -25.78 4.06 -1.85
CA GLN A 114 -26.72 4.52 -2.87
C GLN A 114 -26.00 4.84 -4.19
N GLU A 115 -24.81 5.44 -4.09
CA GLU A 115 -24.00 5.82 -5.25
C GLU A 115 -22.57 5.32 -5.10
N VAL A 116 -22.03 4.73 -6.16
CA VAL A 116 -20.66 4.18 -6.19
C VAL A 116 -19.94 4.66 -7.44
N GLY A 117 -18.84 5.38 -7.25
CA GLY A 117 -17.91 5.71 -8.32
C GLY A 117 -16.69 4.80 -8.29
N VAL A 118 -16.40 4.08 -9.37
CA VAL A 118 -15.15 3.30 -9.52
C VAL A 118 -14.25 3.97 -10.55
N VAL A 119 -13.11 4.48 -10.11
CA VAL A 119 -12.21 5.32 -10.93
C VAL A 119 -10.77 4.83 -10.89
N PRO A 120 -9.98 4.96 -11.97
CA PRO A 120 -8.56 4.65 -11.92
C PRO A 120 -7.83 5.61 -10.98
N ALA A 121 -6.92 5.09 -10.14
CA ALA A 121 -6.21 5.91 -9.16
C ALA A 121 -5.29 7.01 -9.76
N PRO A 122 -4.44 6.75 -10.79
CA PRO A 122 -3.43 7.73 -11.21
C PRO A 122 -3.99 9.08 -11.70
N PRO A 123 -5.04 9.14 -12.54
CA PRO A 123 -5.61 10.42 -12.97
C PRO A 123 -6.10 11.32 -11.83
N LEU A 124 -6.51 10.75 -10.69
CA LEU A 124 -6.96 11.54 -9.55
C LEU A 124 -5.86 12.44 -8.98
N ALA A 125 -4.58 12.11 -9.21
CA ALA A 125 -3.45 12.93 -8.81
C ALA A 125 -3.50 14.33 -9.45
N LEU A 126 -4.01 14.46 -10.69
CA LEU A 126 -4.16 15.74 -11.39
C LEU A 126 -5.24 16.64 -10.77
N LEU A 127 -6.16 16.07 -9.99
CA LEU A 127 -7.16 16.82 -9.25
C LEU A 127 -6.59 17.40 -7.96
N SER A 128 -5.42 16.93 -7.50
CA SER A 128 -4.76 17.46 -6.32
C SER A 128 -4.25 18.89 -6.57
N PRO A 129 -4.63 19.87 -5.73
CA PRO A 129 -4.16 21.25 -5.88
C PRO A 129 -2.64 21.37 -5.82
N GLY A 130 -1.96 20.52 -5.04
CA GLY A 130 -0.50 20.53 -4.91
C GLY A 130 0.20 20.12 -6.21
N ILE A 131 -0.29 19.07 -6.86
CA ILE A 131 0.25 18.59 -8.15
C ILE A 131 -0.11 19.56 -9.26
N ARG A 132 -1.35 20.07 -9.28
CA ARG A 132 -1.82 20.98 -10.32
C ARG A 132 -1.02 22.30 -10.34
N LYS A 133 -0.53 22.77 -9.19
CA LYS A 133 0.36 23.93 -9.10
C LYS A 133 1.77 23.69 -9.66
N GLN A 134 2.21 22.45 -9.74
CA GLN A 134 3.52 22.08 -10.32
C GLN A 134 3.46 21.96 -11.84
N LEU A 135 2.26 21.89 -12.42
CA LEU A 135 2.08 21.84 -13.86
C LEU A 135 2.31 23.23 -14.45
N ASP A 136 3.09 23.30 -15.53
CA ASP A 136 3.30 24.53 -16.28
C ASP A 136 2.00 24.91 -17.01
N ALA A 137 1.47 26.11 -16.70
CA ALA A 137 0.26 26.62 -17.33
C ALA A 137 0.40 26.79 -18.86
N LYS A 138 1.63 26.92 -19.38
CA LYS A 138 1.91 27.06 -20.81
C LYS A 138 2.14 25.72 -21.51
N ASN A 139 2.45 24.66 -20.76
CA ASN A 139 2.68 23.33 -21.31
C ASN A 139 1.53 22.38 -20.92
N PRO A 140 0.65 22.02 -21.87
CA PRO A 140 -0.48 21.15 -21.58
C PRO A 140 -0.06 19.69 -21.33
N CYS A 141 1.19 19.33 -21.62
CA CYS A 141 1.69 17.97 -21.56
C CYS A 141 2.32 17.65 -20.19
N CYS A 142 1.94 16.52 -19.61
CA CYS A 142 2.60 15.97 -18.43
C CYS A 142 2.63 14.44 -18.46
N THR A 143 3.50 13.81 -17.69
CA THR A 143 3.49 12.36 -17.49
C THR A 143 3.27 12.03 -16.03
N LEU A 144 2.20 11.32 -15.74
CA LEU A 144 1.94 10.78 -14.42
C LEU A 144 2.73 9.49 -14.22
N LEU A 145 3.63 9.49 -13.24
CA LEU A 145 4.31 8.28 -12.77
C LEU A 145 3.66 7.81 -11.47
N SER A 146 2.87 6.75 -11.56
CA SER A 146 2.28 6.10 -10.39
C SER A 146 3.15 4.90 -10.00
N LEU A 147 3.88 5.04 -8.90
CA LEU A 147 4.71 3.99 -8.30
C LEU A 147 3.91 3.32 -7.18
N GLY A 148 3.66 2.03 -7.30
CA GLY A 148 2.78 1.31 -6.37
C GLY A 148 3.31 -0.05 -5.95
N PHE A 149 2.56 -0.70 -5.06
CA PHE A 149 2.89 -2.03 -4.54
C PHE A 149 2.89 -3.11 -5.65
N SER A 150 1.90 -3.06 -6.54
CA SER A 150 1.66 -4.08 -7.57
C SER A 150 2.37 -3.83 -8.91
N GLY A 151 3.01 -2.68 -9.08
CA GLY A 151 3.61 -2.24 -10.33
C GLY A 151 3.71 -0.73 -10.42
N CYS A 152 4.38 -0.27 -11.46
CA CYS A 152 4.54 1.14 -11.80
C CYS A 152 3.82 1.44 -13.12
N ILE A 153 3.17 2.59 -13.21
CA ILE A 153 2.41 3.03 -14.38
C ILE A 153 2.90 4.40 -14.80
N ALA A 154 3.30 4.53 -16.07
CA ALA A 154 3.58 5.80 -16.72
C ALA A 154 2.40 6.15 -17.63
N MET A 155 1.75 7.26 -17.34
CA MET A 155 0.54 7.72 -18.01
C MET A 155 0.76 9.14 -18.55
N PRO A 156 1.12 9.28 -19.83
CA PRO A 156 1.18 10.57 -20.50
C PRO A 156 -0.22 11.20 -20.58
N CYS A 157 -0.29 12.50 -20.33
CA CYS A 157 -1.50 13.30 -20.33
C CYS A 157 -1.28 14.58 -21.14
N VAL A 158 -2.33 15.03 -21.83
CA VAL A 158 -2.41 16.33 -22.50
C VAL A 158 -3.68 17.00 -22.00
N ASP A 159 -3.58 18.25 -21.55
CA ASP A 159 -4.70 19.00 -20.96
C ASP A 159 -5.36 18.24 -19.80
N SER A 160 -4.53 17.60 -18.97
CA SER A 160 -4.97 16.71 -17.88
C SER A 160 -5.79 15.49 -18.31
N GLN A 161 -5.86 15.19 -19.61
CA GLN A 161 -6.52 14.00 -20.15
C GLN A 161 -5.49 12.91 -20.50
N PRO A 162 -5.66 11.67 -20.01
CA PRO A 162 -4.69 10.61 -20.24
C PRO A 162 -4.76 10.07 -21.67
N ILE A 163 -3.60 9.98 -22.33
CA ILE A 163 -3.45 9.34 -23.64
C ILE A 163 -3.42 7.82 -23.44
N LYS A 164 -4.61 7.20 -23.44
CA LYS A 164 -4.80 5.77 -23.13
C LYS A 164 -3.86 4.83 -23.91
N LYS A 165 -3.60 5.12 -25.20
CA LYS A 165 -2.72 4.30 -26.07
C LYS A 165 -1.23 4.37 -25.68
N ALA A 166 -0.82 5.45 -25.03
CA ALA A 166 0.57 5.70 -24.64
C ALA A 166 0.88 5.25 -23.21
N VAL A 167 -0.12 4.81 -22.45
CA VAL A 167 0.11 4.33 -21.09
C VAL A 167 0.98 3.08 -21.12
N ARG A 168 1.98 3.05 -20.23
CA ARG A 168 2.89 1.92 -20.05
C ARG A 168 2.84 1.46 -18.61
N ARG A 169 2.95 0.14 -18.44
CA ARG A 169 2.96 -0.49 -17.14
C ARG A 169 4.20 -1.37 -17.02
N LEU A 170 4.93 -1.17 -15.94
CA LEU A 170 6.04 -2.01 -15.51
C LEU A 170 5.57 -2.90 -14.35
N ASN A 171 5.80 -4.20 -14.44
CA ASN A 171 5.43 -5.16 -13.38
C ASN A 171 6.46 -5.24 -12.25
N VAL A 172 7.11 -4.12 -11.96
CA VAL A 172 8.03 -3.93 -10.85
C VAL A 172 7.38 -2.92 -9.92
N GLY A 173 7.30 -3.25 -8.63
CA GLY A 173 6.68 -2.40 -7.61
C GLY A 173 7.13 -2.86 -6.22
N GLY A 174 6.52 -2.31 -5.18
CA GLY A 174 6.89 -2.60 -3.79
C GLY A 174 6.98 -4.10 -3.47
N ARG A 175 6.06 -4.92 -4.00
CA ARG A 175 6.09 -6.38 -3.78
C ARG A 175 7.38 -7.05 -4.26
N VAL A 176 7.91 -6.62 -5.41
CA VAL A 176 9.16 -7.18 -5.96
C VAL A 176 10.34 -6.77 -5.09
N LEU A 177 10.37 -5.51 -4.65
CA LEU A 177 11.41 -5.00 -3.76
C LEU A 177 11.40 -5.70 -2.39
N THR A 178 10.21 -5.93 -1.81
CA THR A 178 10.07 -6.67 -0.55
C THR A 178 10.50 -8.14 -0.70
N ASN A 179 10.15 -8.81 -1.81
CA ASN A 179 10.64 -10.16 -2.09
C ASN A 179 12.17 -10.21 -2.16
N LEU A 180 12.78 -9.27 -2.88
CA LEU A 180 14.23 -9.18 -3.00
C LEU A 180 14.88 -8.96 -1.63
N LEU A 181 14.33 -8.07 -0.81
CA LEU A 181 14.80 -7.84 0.56
C LEU A 181 14.72 -9.13 1.40
N LEU A 182 13.59 -9.85 1.33
CA LEU A 182 13.40 -11.11 2.06
C LEU A 182 14.41 -12.19 1.63
N GLU A 183 14.68 -12.32 0.33
CA GLU A 183 15.69 -13.24 -0.18
C GLU A 183 17.09 -12.89 0.35
N ARG A 184 17.44 -11.59 0.40
CA ARG A 184 18.73 -11.14 0.94
C ARG A 184 18.85 -11.35 2.44
N LEU A 185 17.83 -10.95 3.21
CA LEU A 185 17.81 -11.12 4.67
C LEU A 185 17.87 -12.59 5.07
N ARG A 186 17.19 -13.48 4.35
CA ARG A 186 17.23 -14.92 4.60
C ARG A 186 18.65 -15.51 4.48
N LEU A 187 19.48 -14.96 3.59
CA LEU A 187 20.84 -15.44 3.37
C LEU A 187 21.85 -14.88 4.38
N GLN A 188 21.64 -13.66 4.86
CA GLN A 188 22.64 -12.93 5.65
C GLN A 188 22.28 -12.80 7.14
N HIS A 189 20.99 -12.82 7.48
CA HIS A 189 20.49 -12.49 8.81
C HIS A 189 19.36 -13.44 9.24
N PHE A 190 18.11 -12.97 9.22
CA PHE A 190 16.92 -13.66 9.72
C PHE A 190 15.97 -14.01 8.58
N ASP A 191 15.30 -15.17 8.69
CA ASP A 191 14.21 -15.54 7.79
C ASP A 191 12.90 -14.86 8.20
N LEU A 192 12.59 -13.73 7.56
CA LEU A 192 11.34 -12.98 7.73
C LEU A 192 10.23 -13.40 6.76
N SER A 193 10.35 -14.55 6.07
CA SER A 193 9.34 -15.01 5.10
C SER A 193 7.93 -15.17 5.71
N ARG A 194 7.85 -15.36 7.03
CA ARG A 194 6.59 -15.50 7.80
C ARG A 194 6.14 -14.22 8.49
N SER A 195 6.89 -13.14 8.31
CA SER A 195 6.65 -11.82 8.90
C SER A 195 6.75 -10.75 7.82
N TRP A 196 6.08 -10.99 6.69
CA TRP A 196 6.17 -10.17 5.48
C TRP A 196 5.93 -8.67 5.72
N LEU A 197 4.97 -8.31 6.59
CA LEU A 197 4.69 -6.90 6.92
C LEU A 197 5.86 -6.23 7.66
N VAL A 198 6.65 -6.98 8.41
CA VAL A 198 7.87 -6.46 9.05
C VAL A 198 8.91 -6.12 7.98
N ALA A 199 9.06 -6.96 6.95
CA ALA A 199 9.95 -6.65 5.83
C ALA A 199 9.47 -5.44 5.01
N GLU A 200 8.15 -5.26 4.83
CA GLU A 200 7.59 -4.04 4.24
C GLU A 200 7.92 -2.80 5.08
N ASP A 201 7.84 -2.90 6.40
CA ASP A 201 8.15 -1.81 7.34
C ASP A 201 9.65 -1.48 7.37
N ILE A 202 10.52 -2.49 7.36
CA ILE A 202 11.97 -2.31 7.21
C ILE A 202 12.28 -1.57 5.92
N LEU A 203 11.72 -2.02 4.78
CA LEU A 203 11.95 -1.36 3.49
C LEU A 203 11.44 0.09 3.49
N ALA A 204 10.30 0.36 4.12
CA ALA A 204 9.72 1.70 4.19
C ALA A 204 10.53 2.67 5.07
N LYS A 205 11.16 2.16 6.14
CA LYS A 205 11.94 2.98 7.09
C LYS A 205 13.41 3.10 6.70
N ALA A 206 14.02 2.02 6.22
CA ALA A 206 15.46 1.95 5.95
C ALA A 206 15.82 2.11 4.48
N GLY A 207 14.87 1.86 3.56
CA GLY A 207 15.14 1.84 2.13
C GLY A 207 15.42 3.24 1.56
N GLU A 208 16.48 3.36 0.79
CA GLU A 208 16.89 4.59 0.11
C GLU A 208 17.22 4.32 -1.35
N VAL A 209 17.14 5.38 -2.16
CA VAL A 209 17.51 5.35 -3.57
C VAL A 209 18.83 6.10 -3.71
N SER A 210 19.87 5.38 -4.12
CA SER A 210 21.18 5.97 -4.43
C SER A 210 21.04 7.01 -5.56
N SER A 211 21.72 8.14 -5.40
CA SER A 211 21.84 9.17 -6.43
C SER A 211 22.88 8.82 -7.51
N ASP A 212 23.89 8.01 -7.16
CA ASP A 212 24.93 7.50 -8.05
C ASP A 212 25.21 6.03 -7.74
N PHE A 213 24.41 5.17 -8.38
CA PHE A 213 24.43 3.73 -8.11
C PHE A 213 25.79 3.08 -8.45
N ASP A 214 26.44 3.52 -9.53
CA ASP A 214 27.71 2.95 -9.97
C ASP A 214 28.86 3.32 -9.02
N ARG A 215 28.82 4.53 -8.46
CA ARG A 215 29.78 4.95 -7.43
C ARG A 215 29.53 4.20 -6.14
N ASP A 216 28.28 4.13 -5.67
CA ASP A 216 27.95 3.48 -4.40
C ASP A 216 28.24 1.98 -4.44
N LEU A 217 28.02 1.32 -5.58
CA LEU A 217 28.37 -0.09 -5.77
C LEU A 217 29.88 -0.37 -5.70
N ARG A 218 30.71 0.61 -6.10
CA ARG A 218 32.18 0.51 -6.04
C ARG A 218 32.76 0.99 -4.72
N SER A 219 32.01 1.78 -3.96
CA SER A 219 32.41 2.18 -2.63
C SER A 219 32.55 0.94 -1.74
N ASP A 220 33.57 0.94 -0.88
CA ASP A 220 33.72 -0.14 0.09
C ASP A 220 32.51 -0.11 1.04
N PHE A 221 31.80 -1.23 1.17
CA PHE A 221 30.65 -1.34 2.07
C PHE A 221 31.00 -0.99 3.51
N ALA A 222 32.27 -1.06 3.89
CA ALA A 222 32.76 -0.60 5.19
C ALA A 222 32.61 0.92 5.41
N LEU A 223 32.48 1.71 4.36
CA LEU A 223 32.26 3.16 4.41
C LEU A 223 30.79 3.54 4.55
N VAL A 224 29.87 2.59 4.39
CA VAL A 224 28.43 2.81 4.55
C VAL A 224 28.06 2.67 6.02
N GLU A 225 27.52 3.73 6.62
CA GLU A 225 27.04 3.67 8.00
C GLU A 225 25.92 2.62 8.12
N PRO A 226 26.10 1.58 8.96
CA PRO A 226 25.10 0.54 9.11
C PRO A 226 23.87 1.10 9.82
N ARG A 227 22.69 0.78 9.28
CA ARG A 227 21.41 1.07 9.94
C ARG A 227 20.92 -0.16 10.69
N SER A 228 20.68 -0.01 11.99
CA SER A 228 20.15 -1.06 12.84
C SER A 228 18.63 -0.95 12.94
N TYR A 229 17.95 -2.05 12.68
CA TYR A 229 16.50 -2.17 12.88
C TYR A 229 16.22 -3.19 13.98
N VAL A 230 15.52 -2.75 15.02
CA VAL A 230 15.12 -3.61 16.14
C VAL A 230 13.83 -4.34 15.77
N LEU A 231 13.88 -5.67 15.75
CA LEU A 231 12.72 -6.51 15.46
C LEU A 231 11.72 -6.50 16.65
N PRO A 232 10.41 -6.64 16.39
CA PRO A 232 9.45 -6.83 17.46
C PRO A 232 9.66 -8.17 18.18
N ASP A 233 9.64 -8.13 19.51
CA ASP A 233 9.72 -9.31 20.39
C ASP A 233 8.33 -9.85 20.82
N PHE A 234 7.26 -9.10 20.49
CA PHE A 234 5.86 -9.41 20.81
C PHE A 234 5.53 -9.48 22.30
N HIS A 235 6.45 -9.06 23.17
CA HIS A 235 6.25 -8.94 24.61
C HIS A 235 6.29 -7.47 25.01
N ASP A 236 7.45 -6.84 24.86
CA ASP A 236 7.71 -5.45 25.24
C ASP A 236 7.67 -4.53 24.00
N ILE A 237 8.15 -5.03 22.86
CA ILE A 237 8.21 -4.35 21.57
C ILE A 237 7.26 -5.05 20.60
N ARG A 238 6.07 -4.46 20.43
CA ARG A 238 5.08 -4.95 19.45
C ARG A 238 5.36 -4.52 18.01
N ARG A 239 6.10 -3.41 17.83
CA ARG A 239 6.45 -2.88 16.51
C ARG A 239 7.93 -2.54 16.48
N GLY A 240 8.61 -3.02 15.45
CA GLY A 240 10.02 -2.69 15.27
C GLY A 240 10.24 -1.22 14.91
N PHE A 241 11.47 -0.77 15.09
CA PHE A 241 11.89 0.60 14.84
C PHE A 241 13.35 0.65 14.41
N LEU A 242 13.73 1.74 13.75
CA LEU A 242 15.13 2.02 13.47
C LEU A 242 15.78 2.61 14.72
N GLU A 243 16.92 2.06 15.11
CA GLU A 243 17.79 2.74 16.07
C GLU A 243 18.25 4.05 15.46
N GLN A 244 18.10 5.13 16.21
CA GLN A 244 18.72 6.40 15.83
C GLN A 244 20.22 6.23 15.99
N ALA A 245 20.99 6.65 14.98
CA ALA A 245 22.43 6.81 15.13
C ALA A 245 22.68 7.63 16.40
N SER A 246 23.50 7.10 17.30
CA SER A 246 23.78 7.67 18.62
C SER A 246 24.05 9.18 18.53
N GLY A 247 23.05 10.01 18.85
CA GLY A 247 23.16 11.46 18.70
C GLY A 247 21.84 12.25 18.76
N THR A 248 20.69 11.64 18.56
CA THR A 248 19.38 12.30 18.75
C THR A 248 18.53 11.54 19.75
N ALA A 249 17.94 12.26 20.70
CA ALA A 249 17.05 11.69 21.69
C ALA A 249 15.71 11.29 21.01
N PRO A 250 15.07 10.19 21.43
CA PRO A 250 13.75 9.83 20.92
C PRO A 250 12.73 10.92 21.28
N PRO A 251 11.81 11.29 20.37
CA PRO A 251 10.69 12.15 20.74
C PRO A 251 9.78 11.39 21.71
N ALA A 252 9.41 12.05 22.81
CA ALA A 252 8.52 11.51 23.82
C ALA A 252 7.18 11.11 23.18
N ALA A 253 6.72 9.90 23.52
CA ALA A 253 5.43 9.39 23.08
C ALA A 253 4.30 10.26 23.65
N SER A 254 3.42 10.76 22.77
CA SER A 254 2.10 11.30 23.10
C SER A 254 1.03 10.56 22.32
#